data_AF-A0A1V4RSX0-F1
#
_entry.id   AF-A0A1V4RSX0-F1
#
_cell.length_a   1.000
_cell.length_b   1.000
_cell.length_c   1.000
_cell.angle_alpha   90.00
_cell.angle_beta   90.00
_cell.angle_gamma   90.00
#
_symmetry.space_group_name_H-M   'P 1'
#
loop_
_entity.id
_entity.type
_entity.pdbx_description
1 polymer ?
#
loop_
_entity_poly.entity_id
_entity_poly.type
_entity_poly.pdbx_seq_one_letter_code
_entity_poly.pdbx_strand_id
1 'polypeptide(L)'
;MPDSEKYFNEHGGIKGTKIRIITHDTRNKRDVSLAKYAEISAEKPAIIVLHQSADMEVLKSRLAEDKIPALGFSPTPKTIWPRGWIFQTLPPYTDQFGLFLDWLRSDLEKRGKKGKIK
;
A
#
# COMPACT_ATOMS: atom_id res chain seq x y z
N MET A 1 5.34 -7.86 -14.59
CA MET A 1 6.48 -7.68 -13.68
C MET A 1 7.80 -8.37 -14.07
N PRO A 2 7.92 -9.29 -15.05
CA PRO A 2 9.24 -9.83 -15.43
C PRO A 2 10.21 -8.75 -15.93
N ASP A 3 9.65 -7.69 -16.53
CA ASP A 3 10.43 -6.65 -17.20
C ASP A 3 11.28 -5.81 -16.24
N SER A 4 10.73 -5.44 -15.08
CA SER A 4 11.47 -4.65 -14.09
C SER A 4 12.60 -5.45 -13.43
N GLU A 5 12.34 -6.70 -13.04
CA GLU A 5 13.38 -7.58 -12.47
C GLU A 5 14.54 -7.78 -13.44
N LYS A 6 14.20 -8.15 -14.69
CA LYS A 6 15.19 -8.36 -15.75
C LYS A 6 16.00 -7.09 -16.00
N TYR A 7 15.32 -5.95 -16.17
CA TYR A 7 15.97 -4.66 -16.41
C TYR A 7 17.00 -4.33 -15.32
N PHE A 8 16.61 -4.38 -14.04
CA PHE A 8 17.54 -4.08 -12.95
C PHE A 8 18.71 -5.04 -12.93
N ASN A 9 18.47 -6.34 -13.08
CA ASN A 9 19.52 -7.36 -13.03
C ASN A 9 20.51 -7.26 -14.20
N GLU A 10 20.05 -6.88 -15.40
CA GLU A 10 20.91 -6.65 -16.56
C GLU A 10 21.73 -5.36 -16.44
N HIS A 11 21.27 -4.38 -15.65
CA HIS A 11 21.94 -3.10 -15.42
C HIS A 11 22.73 -3.06 -14.09
N GLY A 12 23.18 -4.22 -13.59
CA GLY A 12 24.04 -4.30 -12.41
C GLY A 12 23.30 -4.36 -11.07
N GLY A 13 21.98 -4.55 -11.08
CA GLY A 13 21.16 -4.73 -9.89
C GLY A 13 21.09 -3.48 -9.02
N ILE A 14 20.79 -3.68 -7.73
CA ILE A 14 20.85 -2.61 -6.73
C ILE A 14 22.20 -2.71 -6.01
N LYS A 15 23.12 -1.80 -6.37
CA LYS A 15 24.51 -1.80 -5.85
C LYS A 15 25.22 -3.15 -6.05
N GLY A 16 25.05 -3.79 -7.21
CA GLY A 16 25.65 -5.09 -7.52
C GLY A 16 24.84 -6.31 -7.06
N THR A 17 23.77 -6.10 -6.28
CA THR A 17 22.90 -7.19 -5.80
C THR A 17 21.73 -7.39 -6.74
N LYS A 18 21.53 -8.63 -7.21
CA LYS A 18 20.37 -8.99 -8.03
C LYS A 18 19.09 -8.93 -7.21
N ILE A 19 18.01 -8.48 -7.83
CA ILE A 19 16.68 -8.49 -7.26
C ILE A 19 15.88 -9.70 -7.76
N ARG A 20 14.94 -10.15 -6.94
CA ARG A 20 13.94 -11.15 -7.28
C ARG A 20 12.59 -10.65 -6.80
N ILE A 21 11.62 -10.60 -7.69
CA ILE A 21 10.25 -10.16 -7.43
C ILE A 21 9.37 -11.41 -7.44
N ILE A 22 8.74 -11.67 -6.30
CA ILE A 22 7.80 -12.78 -6.16
C ILE A 22 6.42 -12.16 -5.94
N THR A 23 5.46 -12.55 -6.77
CA THR A 23 4.08 -12.07 -6.69
C THR A 23 3.17 -13.16 -6.15
N HIS A 24 2.28 -12.77 -5.24
CA HIS A 24 1.27 -13.65 -4.68
C HIS A 24 -0.09 -12.96 -4.69
N ASP A 25 -1.11 -13.68 -5.17
CA ASP A 25 -2.49 -13.24 -5.09
C ASP A 25 -3.10 -13.66 -3.74
N THR A 26 -3.46 -12.67 -2.93
CA THR A 26 -4.15 -12.89 -1.65
C THR A 26 -5.64 -13.15 -1.83
N ARG A 27 -6.19 -12.97 -3.04
CA ARG A 27 -7.61 -13.11 -3.39
C ARG A 27 -8.53 -12.26 -2.51
N ASN A 28 -7.98 -11.20 -1.90
CA ASN A 28 -8.64 -10.37 -0.91
C ASN A 28 -9.19 -11.19 0.29
N LYS A 29 -8.49 -12.25 0.67
CA LYS A 29 -8.87 -13.16 1.76
C LYS A 29 -7.86 -13.11 2.90
N ARG A 30 -8.33 -12.71 4.08
CA ARG A 30 -7.50 -12.51 5.28
C ARG A 30 -6.66 -13.73 5.66
N ASP A 31 -7.25 -14.92 5.62
CA ASP A 31 -6.62 -16.20 5.92
C ASP A 31 -5.50 -16.52 4.92
N VAL A 32 -5.74 -16.27 3.63
CA VAL A 32 -4.73 -16.44 2.57
C VAL A 32 -3.55 -15.50 2.77
N SER A 33 -3.81 -14.23 3.11
CA SER A 33 -2.75 -13.23 3.36
C SER A 33 -1.89 -13.60 4.55
N LEU A 34 -2.49 -14.08 5.65
CA LEU A 34 -1.75 -14.50 6.84
C LEU A 34 -0.92 -15.75 6.59
N ALA A 35 -1.48 -16.76 5.92
CA ALA A 35 -0.76 -17.98 5.60
C ALA A 35 0.44 -17.69 4.69
N LYS A 36 0.24 -16.89 3.64
CA LYS A 36 1.30 -16.51 2.72
C LYS A 36 2.36 -15.63 3.38
N TYR A 37 1.96 -14.74 4.29
CA TYR A 37 2.92 -13.93 5.05
C TYR A 37 3.87 -14.79 5.89
N ALA A 38 3.37 -15.86 6.54
CA ALA A 38 4.21 -16.75 7.34
C ALA A 38 5.30 -17.45 6.52
N GLU A 39 5.01 -17.79 5.26
CA GLU A 39 5.99 -18.34 4.33
C GLU A 39 7.01 -17.26 3.90
N ILE A 40 6.52 -16.09 3.50
CA ILE A 40 7.36 -15.00 3.00
C ILE A 40 8.29 -14.45 4.09
N SER A 41 7.80 -14.25 5.31
CA SER A 41 8.61 -13.68 6.39
C SER A 41 9.80 -14.56 6.77
N ALA A 42 9.67 -15.88 6.62
CA ALA A 42 10.76 -16.83 6.82
C ALA A 42 11.92 -16.65 5.82
N GLU A 43 11.64 -16.17 4.61
CA GLU A 43 12.65 -15.85 3.59
C GLU A 43 13.38 -14.52 3.86
N LYS A 44 12.94 -13.74 4.86
CA LYS A 44 13.51 -12.44 5.24
C LYS A 44 13.63 -11.48 4.04
N PRO A 45 12.52 -11.13 3.38
CA PRO A 45 12.54 -10.23 2.23
C PRO A 45 13.04 -8.85 2.64
N ALA A 46 13.76 -8.19 1.73
CA ALA A 46 14.22 -6.82 1.94
C ALA A 46 13.04 -5.83 2.01
N ILE A 47 11.96 -6.10 1.27
CA ILE A 47 10.74 -5.29 1.25
C ILE A 47 9.54 -6.14 0.82
N ILE A 48 8.36 -5.84 1.34
CA ILE A 48 7.08 -6.38 0.86
C ILE A 48 6.29 -5.26 0.19
N VAL A 49 5.62 -5.54 -0.93
CA VAL A 49 4.70 -4.59 -1.57
C VAL A 49 3.28 -5.06 -1.34
N LEU A 50 2.44 -4.19 -0.74
CA LEU A 50 1.06 -4.48 -0.41
C LEU A 50 0.11 -3.55 -1.15
N HIS A 51 -0.80 -4.13 -1.93
CA HIS A 51 -1.76 -3.38 -2.74
C HIS A 51 -3.15 -3.26 -2.09
N GLN A 52 -3.56 -4.18 -1.22
CA GLN A 52 -4.90 -4.19 -0.64
C GLN A 52 -4.89 -3.62 0.79
N SER A 53 -5.83 -2.73 1.10
CA SER A 53 -5.99 -2.18 2.46
C SER A 53 -6.26 -3.27 3.50
N ALA A 54 -7.07 -4.28 3.15
CA ALA A 54 -7.36 -5.42 4.02
C ALA A 54 -6.09 -6.17 4.43
N ASP A 55 -5.19 -6.44 3.48
CA ASP A 55 -3.92 -7.12 3.76
C ASP A 55 -3.03 -6.27 4.67
N MET A 56 -2.91 -4.98 4.38
CA MET A 56 -2.12 -4.06 5.20
C MET A 56 -2.63 -3.96 6.64
N GLU A 57 -3.95 -3.86 6.85
CA GLU A 57 -4.53 -3.77 8.19
C GLU A 57 -4.30 -5.06 9.00
N VAL A 58 -4.42 -6.21 8.33
CA VAL A 58 -4.22 -7.53 8.95
C VAL A 58 -2.74 -7.76 9.31
N LEU A 59 -1.83 -7.36 8.43
CA LEU A 59 -0.40 -7.64 8.56
C LEU A 59 0.36 -6.57 9.35
N LYS A 60 -0.25 -5.41 9.65
CA LYS A 60 0.45 -4.27 10.28
C LYS A 60 1.23 -4.62 11.54
N SER A 61 0.63 -5.38 12.46
CA SER A 61 1.31 -5.77 13.70
C SER A 61 2.44 -6.76 13.45
N ARG A 62 2.24 -7.70 12.54
CA ARG A 62 3.26 -8.71 12.18
C ARG A 62 4.47 -8.10 11.50
N LEU A 63 4.25 -7.21 10.53
CA LEU A 63 5.32 -6.44 9.88
C LEU A 63 6.13 -5.63 10.89
N ALA A 64 5.47 -5.09 11.92
CA ALA A 64 6.14 -4.34 12.98
C ALA A 64 6.92 -5.22 13.96
N GLU A 65 6.38 -6.39 14.30
CA GLU A 65 7.04 -7.42 15.13
C GLU A 65 8.30 -7.96 14.43
N ASP A 66 8.16 -8.34 13.16
CA ASP A 66 9.22 -8.95 12.36
C ASP A 66 10.21 -7.94 11.79
N LYS A 67 9.93 -6.64 11.92
CA LYS A 67 10.74 -5.54 11.37
C LYS A 67 10.96 -5.66 9.86
N ILE A 68 9.90 -6.00 9.13
CA ILE A 68 9.93 -6.11 7.67
C ILE A 68 9.25 -4.85 7.08
N PRO A 69 9.97 -4.03 6.30
CA PRO A 69 9.38 -2.84 5.71
C PRO A 69 8.42 -3.23 4.59
N ALA A 70 7.26 -2.60 4.57
CA ALA A 70 6.26 -2.76 3.53
C ALA A 70 5.96 -1.44 2.83
N LEU A 71 5.87 -1.47 1.50
CA LEU A 71 5.39 -0.37 0.68
C LEU A 71 3.90 -0.57 0.38
N GLY A 72 3.06 0.36 0.82
CA GLY A 72 1.61 0.31 0.69
C GLY A 72 1.06 1.23 -0.41
N PHE A 73 -0.01 0.76 -1.06
CA PHE A 73 -0.75 1.48 -2.12
C PHE A 73 -2.23 1.70 -1.78
N SER A 74 -2.64 1.50 -0.53
CA SER A 74 -4.03 1.70 -0.08
C SER A 74 -4.04 2.30 1.33
N PRO A 75 -3.87 3.62 1.42
CA PRO A 75 -3.63 4.32 2.68
C PRO A 75 -4.92 4.57 3.45
N THR A 76 -5.27 3.65 4.36
CA THR A 76 -6.29 3.89 5.37
C THR A 76 -5.66 4.48 6.63
N PRO A 77 -6.41 5.21 7.47
CA PRO A 77 -5.89 5.69 8.75
C PRO A 77 -5.30 4.57 9.62
N LYS A 78 -5.85 3.35 9.55
CA LYS A 78 -5.34 2.18 10.30
C LYS A 78 -4.03 1.66 9.76
N THR A 79 -3.76 1.78 8.46
CA THR A 79 -2.46 1.35 7.89
C THR A 79 -1.37 2.37 8.20
N ILE A 80 -1.73 3.66 8.31
CA ILE A 80 -0.78 4.75 8.61
C ILE A 80 -0.53 4.91 10.12
N TRP A 81 -1.58 4.90 10.94
CA TRP A 81 -1.51 5.24 12.37
C TRP A 81 -1.88 4.05 13.29
N PRO A 82 -1.23 3.90 14.46
CA PRO A 82 0.03 4.56 14.83
C PRO A 82 1.17 4.15 13.87
N ARG A 83 2.30 4.87 13.94
CA ARG A 83 3.47 4.56 13.09
C ARG A 83 3.84 3.08 13.17
N GLY A 84 4.26 2.52 12.05
CA GLY A 84 4.66 1.12 11.97
C GLY A 84 5.65 0.91 10.83
N TRP A 85 5.65 -0.31 10.29
CA TRP A 85 6.56 -0.72 9.22
C TRP A 85 5.92 -0.67 7.82
N ILE A 86 4.76 -0.02 7.70
CA ILE A 86 4.08 0.21 6.41
C ILE A 86 4.30 1.66 6.00
N PHE A 87 4.97 1.88 4.87
CA PHE A 87 5.20 3.17 4.25
C PHE A 87 4.24 3.34 3.07
N GLN A 88 3.40 4.37 3.10
CA GLN A 88 2.41 4.60 2.05
C GLN A 88 3.00 5.43 0.90
N THR A 89 2.64 5.08 -0.33
CA THR A 89 3.00 5.82 -1.55
C THR A 89 1.96 6.87 -1.95
N LEU A 90 0.77 6.79 -1.36
CA LEU A 90 -0.38 7.64 -1.67
C LEU A 90 -0.83 8.44 -0.44
N PRO A 91 -1.41 9.64 -0.61
CA PRO A 91 -2.06 10.37 0.48
C PRO A 91 -3.21 9.58 1.10
N PRO A 92 -3.54 9.75 2.40
CA PRO A 92 -4.68 9.10 3.04
C PRO A 92 -5.99 9.25 2.25
N TYR A 93 -6.85 8.23 2.24
CA TYR A 93 -8.15 8.31 1.57
C TYR A 93 -9.02 9.48 2.05
N THR A 94 -8.88 9.86 3.32
CA THR A 94 -9.58 11.02 3.91
C THR A 94 -9.18 12.33 3.24
N ASP A 95 -7.90 12.49 2.91
CA ASP A 95 -7.36 13.71 2.32
C ASP A 95 -7.73 13.77 0.84
N GLN A 96 -7.68 12.62 0.15
CA GLN A 96 -8.17 12.49 -1.22
C GLN A 96 -9.65 12.86 -1.33
N PHE A 97 -10.47 12.39 -0.38
CA PHE A 97 -11.88 12.71 -0.34
C PHE A 97 -12.15 14.16 0.06
N GLY A 98 -11.35 14.72 0.98
CA GLY A 98 -11.40 16.14 1.34
C GLY A 98 -11.20 17.04 0.12
N LEU A 99 -10.19 16.75 -0.70
CA LEU A 99 -9.94 17.47 -1.95
C LEU A 99 -11.13 17.39 -2.92
N PHE A 100 -11.79 16.22 -3.00
CA PHE A 100 -13.00 16.08 -3.81
C PHE A 100 -14.15 16.96 -3.30
N LEU A 101 -14.34 17.03 -1.99
CA LEU A 101 -15.36 17.89 -1.38
C LEU A 101 -15.09 19.38 -1.63
N ASP A 102 -13.82 19.81 -1.57
CA ASP A 102 -13.42 21.18 -1.88
C ASP A 102 -13.76 21.54 -3.34
N TRP A 103 -13.43 20.65 -4.27
CA TRP A 103 -13.80 20.80 -5.67
C TRP A 103 -15.33 20.85 -5.86
N LEU A 104 -16.07 19.92 -5.23
CA LEU A 104 -17.52 19.82 -5.35
C LEU A 104 -18.21 21.08 -4.84
N ARG A 105 -17.76 21.60 -3.70
CA ARG A 105 -18.25 22.86 -3.15
C ARG A 105 -18.02 24.02 -4.12
N SER A 106 -16.80 24.15 -4.67
CA SER A 106 -16.48 25.22 -5.62
C SER A 106 -17.32 25.13 -6.91
N ASP A 107 -17.53 23.92 -7.44
CA ASP A 107 -18.36 23.70 -8.63
C ASP A 107 -19.83 24.05 -8.39
N LEU A 108 -20.40 23.67 -7.23
CA LEU A 108 -21.77 24.03 -6.85
C LEU A 108 -21.96 25.55 -6.70
N GLU A 109 -21.00 26.23 -6.08
CA GLU A 109 -21.00 27.70 -5.94
C GLU A 109 -20.97 28.39 -7.32
N LYS A 110 -20.13 27.92 -8.25
CA LYS A 110 -20.05 28.43 -9.63
C LYS A 110 -21.33 28.23 -10.44
N ARG A 111 -22.02 27.10 -10.23
CA ARG A 111 -23.27 26.76 -10.95
C ARG A 111 -24.50 27.51 -10.42
N GLY A 112 -24.34 28.42 -9.46
CA GLY A 112 -25.45 29.18 -8.86
C GLY A 112 -26.43 28.31 -8.06
N LYS A 113 -26.16 27.01 -7.92
CA LYS A 113 -26.96 26.12 -7.08
C LYS A 113 -26.49 26.30 -5.64
N LYS A 114 -27.17 27.21 -4.92
CA LYS A 114 -27.22 27.23 -3.45
C LYS A 114 -27.95 25.96 -2.93
N GLY A 115 -27.44 24.79 -3.28
CA GLY A 115 -28.01 23.51 -2.89
C GLY A 115 -27.58 23.20 -1.46
N LYS A 116 -28.54 23.22 -0.52
CA LYS A 116 -28.32 22.64 0.81
C LYS A 116 -27.94 21.17 0.62
N ILE A 117 -26.70 20.83 0.97
CA ILE A 117 -26.30 19.43 1.15
C ILE A 117 -27.04 18.96 2.41
N LYS A 118 -27.97 18.03 2.25
CA LYS A 118 -28.75 17.42 3.33
C LYS A 118 -27.98 16.23 3.89
#